data_AF-A0A372DEK9-F1
#
_entry.id   AF-A0A372DEK9-F1
#
_cell.length_a   1.000
_cell.length_b   1.000
_cell.length_c   1.000
_cell.angle_alpha   90.00
_cell.angle_beta   90.00
_cell.angle_gamma   90.00
#
_symmetry.space_group_name_H-M   'P 1'
#
loop_
_entity.id
_entity.type
_entity.pdbx_description
1 polymer ?
#
loop_
_entity_poly.entity_id
_entity_poly.type
_entity_poly.pdbx_seq_one_letter_code
_entity_poly.pdbx_strand_id
1 'polypeptide(L)'
;MIPIQKALKWIQNLCLINRLSSNCQASVARSRLTNKPRLVETKTAGFTLIELLISALIAGLIVSGLLGIVVELVSTNRRELARSETMRDMGIAAEFMSNELREAIYVYTGKCLWEGQSSPGQTDYCPGLFGGDGGLELPDDNSLPLIAFWKLDPIPENCEDPDCNLYKLSGRTYTLVVYFLNNKEDDKWDGRARITRWAMKRFNEKGKKSGEFSDPLDVSSGLTLQTWPRTADGNTPPGAQRPRFGDPNPDVLVDFVDDTQDVNLGTERECPAQYEVTPSLESLKGDFEGVRSVYACVLDETKSTRTVQQLQKNEANQNQKVILAVRGNPEGRYGLDRRSCSQDNPATGEKNLSTELGKDTQQTTCRLASIKTEVLNRGTVNKQPMDLGK
;
A
#
# COMPACT_ATOMS: atom_id res chain seq x y z
N MET A 1 -6.27 -26.31 -16.02
CA MET A 1 -7.52 -27.11 -16.00
C MET A 1 -7.14 -28.51 -15.53
N ILE A 2 -7.81 -29.02 -14.48
CA ILE A 2 -7.62 -30.34 -13.81
C ILE A 2 -6.30 -30.39 -12.98
N PRO A 3 -6.34 -30.33 -11.63
CA PRO A 3 -6.97 -31.36 -10.81
C PRO A 3 -7.51 -30.85 -9.44
N ILE A 4 -8.69 -30.22 -9.40
CA ILE A 4 -9.37 -29.88 -8.13
C ILE A 4 -10.58 -30.81 -7.86
N GLN A 5 -11.07 -31.53 -8.88
CA GLN A 5 -12.27 -32.37 -8.73
C GLN A 5 -12.04 -33.73 -8.02
N LYS A 6 -10.80 -34.21 -7.86
CA LYS A 6 -10.56 -35.49 -7.17
C LYS A 6 -10.54 -35.36 -5.64
N ALA A 7 -10.18 -34.19 -5.09
CA ALA A 7 -10.15 -33.96 -3.64
C ALA A 7 -11.56 -33.81 -3.04
N LEU A 8 -12.50 -33.19 -3.77
CA LEU A 8 -13.86 -32.98 -3.29
C LEU A 8 -14.68 -34.29 -3.18
N LYS A 9 -14.36 -35.30 -4.00
CA LYS A 9 -15.06 -36.60 -3.99
C LYS A 9 -14.69 -37.48 -2.79
N TRP A 10 -13.53 -37.24 -2.16
CA TRP A 10 -13.10 -38.01 -0.99
C TRP A 10 -13.72 -37.48 0.31
N ILE A 11 -13.93 -36.17 0.43
CA ILE A 11 -14.51 -35.54 1.63
C ILE A 11 -16.02 -35.80 1.72
N GLN A 12 -16.74 -35.91 0.60
CA GLN A 12 -18.17 -36.25 0.62
C GLN A 12 -18.46 -37.70 1.06
N ASN A 13 -17.51 -38.63 0.90
CA ASN A 13 -17.70 -40.03 1.34
C ASN A 13 -17.46 -40.25 2.85
N LEU A 14 -16.77 -39.34 3.53
CA LEU A 14 -16.54 -39.44 4.98
C LEU A 14 -17.69 -38.85 5.81
N CYS A 15 -18.54 -38.01 5.22
CA CYS A 15 -19.70 -37.45 5.93
C CYS A 15 -20.93 -38.37 5.94
N LEU A 16 -20.97 -39.39 5.07
CA LEU A 16 -22.10 -40.33 4.97
C LEU A 16 -22.07 -41.47 5.99
N ILE A 17 -20.98 -41.65 6.75
CA ILE A 17 -20.84 -42.76 7.72
C ILE A 17 -21.23 -42.35 9.15
N ASN A 18 -21.32 -41.05 9.47
CA ASN A 18 -21.57 -40.57 10.84
C ASN A 18 -22.98 -40.02 11.11
N ARG A 19 -23.99 -40.37 10.29
CA ARG A 19 -25.38 -39.89 10.48
C ARG A 19 -26.39 -40.99 10.76
N LEU A 20 -26.06 -41.92 11.64
CA LEU A 20 -27.03 -42.84 12.24
C LEU A 20 -26.68 -43.08 13.72
N SER A 21 -26.99 -42.12 14.60
CA SER A 21 -27.25 -42.40 16.02
C SER A 21 -27.70 -41.14 16.77
N SER A 22 -28.93 -40.70 16.53
CA SER A 22 -29.70 -40.01 17.56
C SER A 22 -31.18 -40.35 17.40
N ASN A 23 -31.79 -40.74 18.53
CA ASN A 23 -33.21 -41.00 18.78
C ASN A 23 -33.69 -42.45 18.65
N CYS A 24 -33.64 -43.17 19.78
CA CYS A 24 -34.73 -44.04 20.19
C CYS A 24 -34.75 -44.15 21.73
N GLN A 25 -35.54 -43.29 22.38
CA GLN A 25 -36.03 -43.52 23.74
C GLN A 25 -37.34 -44.29 23.62
N ALA A 26 -37.39 -45.53 24.13
CA ALA A 26 -38.63 -46.21 24.52
C ALA A 26 -38.34 -47.41 25.45
N SER A 27 -38.61 -47.22 26.74
CA SER A 27 -39.51 -48.03 27.57
C SER A 27 -39.47 -49.58 27.52
N VAL A 28 -39.03 -50.15 28.65
CA VAL A 28 -39.61 -51.28 29.42
C VAL A 28 -39.70 -52.68 28.78
N ALA A 29 -38.95 -53.63 29.36
CA ALA A 29 -39.50 -54.93 29.81
C ALA A 29 -38.54 -55.63 30.79
N ARG A 30 -39.03 -55.89 32.01
CA ARG A 30 -38.42 -56.82 32.97
C ARG A 30 -38.41 -58.22 32.39
N SER A 31 -37.24 -58.87 32.38
CA SER A 31 -37.14 -60.32 32.31
C SER A 31 -36.07 -60.78 33.29
N ARG A 32 -36.50 -61.30 34.44
CA ARG A 32 -35.65 -62.06 35.34
C ARG A 32 -35.25 -63.33 34.62
N LEU A 33 -33.98 -63.45 34.26
CA LEU A 33 -33.33 -64.73 34.05
C LEU A 33 -32.15 -64.83 35.01
N THR A 34 -32.37 -65.65 36.02
CA THR A 34 -31.40 -66.14 36.99
C THR A 34 -30.30 -66.92 36.26
N ASN A 35 -29.27 -66.22 35.79
CA ASN A 35 -28.03 -66.85 35.36
C ASN A 35 -27.08 -66.97 36.55
N LYS A 36 -26.78 -68.22 36.91
CA LYS A 36 -25.76 -68.59 37.89
C LYS A 36 -24.44 -67.87 37.57
N PRO A 37 -23.78 -67.21 38.54
CA PRO A 37 -22.44 -66.68 38.33
C PRO A 37 -21.49 -67.87 38.16
N ARG A 38 -21.09 -68.14 36.92
CA ARG A 38 -19.84 -68.86 36.67
C ARG A 38 -18.74 -67.90 37.13
N LEU A 39 -18.07 -68.24 38.23
CA LEU A 39 -16.79 -67.66 38.59
C LEU A 39 -15.83 -67.95 37.45
N VAL A 40 -15.75 -67.01 36.50
CA VAL A 40 -14.66 -66.95 35.53
C VAL A 40 -13.45 -66.58 36.36
N GLU A 41 -12.60 -67.57 36.58
CA GLU A 41 -11.27 -67.40 37.14
C GLU A 41 -10.52 -66.43 36.21
N THR A 42 -10.55 -65.15 36.56
CA THR A 42 -9.74 -64.12 35.90
C THR A 42 -8.31 -64.43 36.28
N LYS A 43 -7.61 -65.20 35.43
CA LYS A 43 -6.15 -65.27 35.46
C LYS A 43 -5.64 -63.85 35.32
N THR A 44 -5.25 -63.26 36.45
CA THR A 44 -4.52 -62.01 36.53
C THR A 44 -3.14 -62.27 35.94
N ALA A 45 -3.05 -62.23 34.61
CA ALA A 45 -1.79 -62.11 33.91
C ALA A 45 -1.23 -60.74 34.30
N GLY A 46 -0.23 -60.73 35.20
CA GLY A 46 0.46 -59.52 35.58
C GLY A 46 1.07 -58.88 34.34
N PHE A 47 0.86 -57.57 34.17
CA PHE A 47 1.51 -56.79 33.12
C PHE A 47 3.02 -56.99 33.22
N THR A 48 3.62 -57.48 32.15
CA THR A 48 5.08 -57.61 32.09
C THR A 48 5.67 -56.21 31.95
N LEU A 49 6.76 -55.91 32.66
CA LEU A 49 7.41 -54.59 32.64
C LEU A 49 7.83 -54.18 31.22
N ILE A 50 8.13 -55.16 30.35
CA ILE A 50 8.49 -54.94 28.95
C ILE A 50 7.30 -54.47 28.09
N GLU A 51 6.08 -54.93 28.36
CA GLU A 51 4.88 -54.51 27.64
C GLU A 51 4.52 -53.05 27.94
N LEU A 52 4.72 -52.62 29.20
CA LEU A 52 4.63 -51.21 29.59
C LEU A 52 5.72 -50.35 28.93
N LEU A 53 6.93 -50.89 28.76
CA LEU A 53 8.02 -50.16 28.10
C LEU A 53 7.75 -49.96 26.59
N ILE A 54 7.29 -50.99 25.90
CA ILE A 54 6.97 -50.91 24.47
C ILE A 54 5.77 -49.99 24.23
N SER A 55 4.71 -50.10 25.03
CA SER A 55 3.54 -49.21 24.92
C SER A 55 3.90 -47.75 25.18
N ALA A 56 4.75 -47.46 26.16
CA ALA A 56 5.25 -46.11 26.42
C ALA A 56 6.09 -45.57 25.24
N LEU A 57 6.91 -46.41 24.62
CA LEU A 57 7.71 -46.04 23.45
C LEU A 57 6.81 -45.71 22.24
N ILE A 58 5.80 -46.53 21.95
CA ILE A 58 4.86 -46.29 20.85
C ILE A 58 4.05 -45.01 21.12
N ALA A 59 3.57 -44.82 22.36
CA ALA A 59 2.86 -43.61 22.75
C ALA A 59 3.73 -42.36 22.57
N GLY A 60 5.02 -42.42 22.96
CA GLY A 60 5.97 -41.31 22.77
C GLY A 60 6.18 -40.96 21.30
N LEU A 61 6.31 -41.97 20.43
CA LEU A 61 6.45 -41.76 18.98
C LEU A 61 5.20 -41.10 18.37
N ILE A 62 4.00 -41.52 18.78
CA ILE A 62 2.74 -40.92 18.30
C ILE A 62 2.63 -39.46 18.75
N VAL A 63 2.90 -39.18 20.03
CA VAL A 63 2.83 -37.80 20.58
C VAL A 63 3.84 -36.89 19.89
N SER A 64 5.06 -37.37 19.63
CA SER A 64 6.07 -36.63 18.88
C SER A 64 5.62 -36.29 17.46
N GLY A 65 5.01 -37.26 16.75
CA GLY A 65 4.46 -37.03 15.41
C GLY A 65 3.32 -36.00 15.39
N LEU A 66 2.39 -36.09 16.34
CA LEU A 66 1.28 -35.12 16.46
C LEU A 66 1.79 -33.71 16.78
N LEU A 67 2.79 -33.58 17.66
CA LEU A 67 3.38 -32.28 17.99
C LEU A 67 4.06 -31.64 16.77
N GLY A 68 4.74 -32.44 15.93
CA GLY A 68 5.34 -31.96 14.69
C GLY A 68 4.31 -31.32 13.75
N ILE A 69 3.18 -31.99 13.52
CA ILE A 69 2.10 -31.49 12.66
C ILE A 69 1.51 -30.17 13.20
N VAL A 70 1.33 -30.06 14.52
CA VAL A 70 0.79 -28.83 15.13
C VAL A 70 1.73 -27.65 14.90
N VAL A 71 3.04 -27.84 15.02
CA VAL A 71 4.03 -26.77 14.77
C VAL A 71 3.95 -26.29 13.32
N GLU A 72 3.85 -27.21 12.37
CA GLU A 72 3.72 -26.87 10.94
C GLU A 72 2.40 -26.11 10.66
N LEU A 73 1.29 -26.56 11.23
CA LEU A 73 -0.01 -25.90 11.07
C LEU A 73 -0.01 -24.50 11.67
N VAL A 74 0.54 -24.33 12.88
CA VAL A 74 0.64 -23.01 13.53
C VAL A 74 1.53 -22.07 12.72
N SER A 75 2.66 -22.56 12.20
CA SER A 75 3.54 -21.74 11.36
C SER A 75 2.85 -21.31 10.06
N THR A 76 2.11 -22.21 9.42
CA THR A 76 1.34 -21.92 8.21
C THR A 76 0.24 -20.90 8.49
N ASN A 77 -0.53 -21.08 9.57
CA ASN A 77 -1.58 -20.15 9.96
C ASN A 77 -1.03 -18.73 10.23
N ARG A 78 0.14 -18.62 10.85
CA ARG A 78 0.79 -17.31 11.08
C ARG A 78 1.16 -16.62 9.77
N ARG A 79 1.70 -17.36 8.79
CA ARG A 79 2.07 -16.80 7.49
C ARG A 79 0.84 -16.33 6.70
N GLU A 80 -0.21 -17.14 6.68
CA GLU A 80 -1.46 -16.78 6.00
C GLU A 80 -2.15 -15.59 6.65
N LEU A 81 -2.11 -15.51 7.99
CA LEU A 81 -2.60 -14.34 8.71
C LEU A 81 -1.84 -13.06 8.32
N ALA A 82 -0.50 -13.10 8.36
CA ALA A 82 0.33 -11.94 8.02
C ALA A 82 0.12 -11.46 6.57
N ARG A 83 -0.06 -12.39 5.62
CA ARG A 83 -0.43 -12.06 4.23
C ARG A 83 -1.81 -11.41 4.15
N SER A 84 -2.82 -12.02 4.78
CA SER A 84 -4.19 -11.52 4.74
C SER A 84 -4.30 -10.13 5.37
N GLU A 85 -3.59 -9.89 6.47
CA GLU A 85 -3.53 -8.57 7.10
C GLU A 85 -2.84 -7.55 6.20
N THR A 86 -1.68 -7.89 5.63
CA THR A 86 -0.99 -6.96 4.71
C THR A 86 -1.85 -6.64 3.48
N MET A 87 -2.54 -7.62 2.89
CA MET A 87 -3.47 -7.37 1.77
C MET A 87 -4.61 -6.43 2.18
N ARG A 88 -5.17 -6.61 3.38
CA ARG A 88 -6.21 -5.75 3.93
C ARG A 88 -5.70 -4.33 4.13
N ASP A 89 -4.52 -4.18 4.74
CA ASP A 89 -3.92 -2.88 5.03
C ASP A 89 -3.57 -2.12 3.74
N MET A 90 -3.03 -2.81 2.73
CA MET A 90 -2.81 -2.24 1.40
C MET A 90 -4.12 -1.79 0.74
N GLY A 91 -5.20 -2.56 0.93
CA GLY A 91 -6.52 -2.19 0.41
C GLY A 91 -7.06 -0.90 1.04
N ILE A 92 -6.94 -0.77 2.37
CA ILE A 92 -7.33 0.43 3.11
C ILE A 92 -6.48 1.63 2.68
N ALA A 93 -5.16 1.45 2.56
CA ALA A 93 -4.25 2.50 2.12
C ALA A 93 -4.55 2.97 0.69
N ALA A 94 -4.76 2.04 -0.25
CA ALA A 94 -5.12 2.36 -1.63
C ALA A 94 -6.47 3.09 -1.71
N GLU A 95 -7.45 2.70 -0.90
CA GLU A 95 -8.75 3.39 -0.82
C GLU A 95 -8.60 4.80 -0.24
N PHE A 96 -7.80 4.98 0.81
CA PHE A 96 -7.52 6.28 1.41
C PHE A 96 -6.86 7.23 0.41
N MET A 97 -5.77 6.80 -0.24
CA MET A 97 -5.11 7.58 -1.30
C MET A 97 -6.07 7.90 -2.44
N SER A 98 -6.90 6.92 -2.83
CA SER A 98 -7.90 7.11 -3.89
C SER A 98 -8.95 8.16 -3.51
N ASN A 99 -9.39 8.19 -2.25
CA ASN A 99 -10.33 9.20 -1.77
C ASN A 99 -9.72 10.60 -1.80
N GLU A 100 -8.47 10.77 -1.41
CA GLU A 100 -7.81 12.08 -1.51
C GLU A 100 -7.59 12.51 -2.97
N LEU A 101 -7.23 11.57 -3.85
CA LEU A 101 -7.08 11.85 -5.28
C LEU A 101 -8.40 12.25 -5.97
N ARG A 102 -9.56 11.82 -5.44
CA ARG A 102 -10.88 12.27 -5.93
C ARG A 102 -11.16 13.75 -5.62
N GLU A 103 -10.52 14.28 -4.58
CA GLU A 103 -10.64 15.67 -4.12
C GLU A 103 -9.52 16.56 -4.64
N ALA A 104 -8.59 15.99 -5.42
CA ALA A 104 -7.51 16.75 -6.01
C ALA A 104 -8.06 17.81 -6.96
N ILE A 105 -7.27 18.82 -7.26
CA ILE A 105 -7.52 19.80 -8.33
C ILE A 105 -6.49 19.60 -9.43
N TYR A 106 -5.26 19.30 -9.04
CA TYR A 106 -4.16 19.07 -9.95
C TYR A 106 -3.25 17.98 -9.39
N VAL A 107 -2.89 17.02 -10.23
CA VAL A 107 -1.99 15.91 -9.95
C VAL A 107 -0.75 16.06 -10.82
N TYR A 108 0.43 16.03 -10.21
CA TYR A 108 1.70 16.10 -10.91
C TYR A 108 1.99 14.78 -11.65
N THR A 109 2.44 14.89 -12.90
CA THR A 109 2.99 13.75 -13.65
C THR A 109 4.38 13.38 -13.14
N GLY A 110 4.88 12.19 -13.50
CA GLY A 110 6.19 11.72 -13.05
C GLY A 110 7.33 12.68 -13.40
N LYS A 111 7.33 13.26 -14.60
CA LYS A 111 8.30 14.28 -15.00
C LYS A 111 8.16 15.55 -14.18
N CYS A 112 6.94 16.08 -14.04
CA CYS A 112 6.71 17.29 -13.24
C CYS A 112 6.94 17.09 -11.73
N LEU A 113 6.98 15.84 -11.25
CA LEU A 113 7.33 15.53 -9.88
C LEU A 113 8.86 15.63 -9.65
N TRP A 114 9.67 15.22 -10.64
CA TRP A 114 11.12 15.10 -10.48
C TRP A 114 11.94 15.93 -11.45
N GLU A 115 11.88 15.65 -12.75
CA GLU A 115 12.78 16.21 -13.78
C GLU A 115 12.41 17.65 -14.18
N GLY A 116 11.12 17.96 -14.16
CA GLY A 116 10.53 19.08 -14.88
C GLY A 116 10.14 18.72 -16.32
N GLN A 117 9.40 19.63 -16.95
CA GLN A 117 8.94 19.52 -18.33
C GLN A 117 9.03 20.90 -18.97
N SER A 118 9.52 20.91 -20.21
CA SER A 118 9.56 22.09 -21.08
C SER A 118 10.38 23.27 -20.53
N SER A 119 10.57 24.30 -21.35
CA SER A 119 11.28 25.52 -20.94
C SER A 119 10.31 26.55 -20.37
N PRO A 120 10.77 27.46 -19.49
CA PRO A 120 9.95 28.56 -19.00
C PRO A 120 9.27 29.34 -20.14
N GLY A 121 8.02 29.73 -19.91
CA GLY A 121 7.16 30.41 -20.90
C GLY A 121 6.42 29.47 -21.86
N GLN A 122 6.64 28.15 -21.81
CA GLN A 122 5.86 27.16 -22.56
C GLN A 122 4.58 26.73 -21.82
N THR A 123 3.56 26.29 -22.56
CA THR A 123 2.25 25.95 -22.00
C THR A 123 2.25 24.71 -21.11
N ASP A 124 3.18 23.80 -21.34
CA ASP A 124 3.35 22.57 -20.57
C ASP A 124 4.55 22.67 -19.60
N TYR A 125 5.04 23.88 -19.36
CA TYR A 125 6.16 24.11 -18.45
C TYR A 125 5.82 23.69 -17.02
N CYS A 126 6.70 22.86 -16.43
CA CYS A 126 6.73 22.61 -15.00
C CYS A 126 8.20 22.47 -14.55
N PRO A 127 8.61 23.08 -13.43
CA PRO A 127 10.01 23.10 -13.02
C PRO A 127 10.52 21.77 -12.43
N GLY A 128 9.64 20.80 -12.20
CA GLY A 128 9.93 19.66 -11.32
C GLY A 128 9.69 20.05 -9.86
N LEU A 129 9.05 19.21 -9.06
CA LEU A 129 8.75 19.54 -7.66
C LEU A 129 9.98 19.35 -6.78
N PHE A 130 10.57 18.15 -6.84
CA PHE A 130 11.70 17.73 -6.01
C PHE A 130 13.06 17.92 -6.68
N GLY A 131 13.16 17.53 -7.96
CA GLY A 131 14.34 17.77 -8.78
C GLY A 131 14.19 19.02 -9.64
N GLY A 132 14.92 19.04 -10.75
CA GLY A 132 14.88 20.14 -11.73
C GLY A 132 15.15 21.50 -11.08
N ASP A 133 14.28 22.46 -11.38
CA ASP A 133 14.35 23.83 -10.89
C ASP A 133 13.49 24.07 -9.62
N GLY A 134 12.59 23.15 -9.24
CA GLY A 134 11.73 23.33 -8.07
C GLY A 134 12.49 23.25 -6.74
N GLY A 135 13.38 22.27 -6.62
CA GLY A 135 14.33 22.17 -5.50
C GLY A 135 13.69 22.00 -4.13
N LEU A 136 12.52 21.34 -4.04
CA LEU A 136 11.95 20.90 -2.78
C LEU A 136 12.81 19.76 -2.21
N GLU A 137 13.42 19.98 -1.04
CA GLU A 137 14.35 19.05 -0.39
C GLU A 137 13.61 17.81 0.11
N LEU A 138 14.00 16.58 -0.23
CA LEU A 138 13.34 15.37 0.30
C LEU A 138 13.36 15.32 1.84
N PRO A 139 12.36 14.68 2.49
CA PRO A 139 12.35 14.53 3.95
C PRO A 139 13.58 13.79 4.49
N ASP A 140 14.03 12.76 3.77
CA ASP A 140 15.28 12.03 4.00
C ASP A 140 15.79 11.43 2.69
N ASP A 141 17.03 10.94 2.70
CA ASP A 141 17.68 10.31 1.53
C ASP A 141 17.01 8.96 1.15
N ASN A 142 16.21 8.40 2.06
CA ASN A 142 15.50 7.12 1.93
C ASN A 142 14.03 7.31 1.54
N SER A 143 13.66 8.47 0.99
CA SER A 143 12.30 8.81 0.61
C SER A 143 12.17 9.02 -0.90
N LEU A 144 11.28 8.26 -1.53
CA LEU A 144 10.94 8.37 -2.94
C LEU A 144 9.56 9.00 -3.10
N PRO A 145 9.41 10.16 -3.75
CA PRO A 145 8.10 10.76 -3.99
C PRO A 145 7.31 9.92 -4.99
N LEU A 146 6.13 9.46 -4.59
CA LEU A 146 5.27 8.59 -5.38
C LEU A 146 4.27 9.37 -6.21
N ILE A 147 3.54 10.27 -5.57
CA ILE A 147 2.51 11.11 -6.18
C ILE A 147 2.36 12.40 -5.37
N ALA A 148 2.22 13.52 -6.08
CA ALA A 148 1.91 14.82 -5.48
C ALA A 148 0.67 15.41 -6.15
N PHE A 149 -0.16 16.07 -5.35
CA PHE A 149 -1.36 16.75 -5.85
C PHE A 149 -1.80 17.88 -4.94
N TRP A 150 -2.47 18.85 -5.54
CA TRP A 150 -3.15 19.92 -4.83
C TRP A 150 -4.58 19.52 -4.52
N LYS A 151 -5.06 19.77 -3.31
CA LYS A 151 -6.48 19.64 -2.93
C LYS A 151 -6.95 20.85 -2.13
N LEU A 152 -8.26 20.99 -1.94
CA LEU A 152 -8.83 22.02 -1.09
C LEU A 152 -9.15 21.47 0.30
N ASP A 153 -8.46 21.97 1.31
CA ASP A 153 -8.78 21.68 2.71
C ASP A 153 -9.60 22.81 3.34
N PRO A 154 -10.46 22.51 4.33
CA PRO A 154 -11.18 23.53 5.09
C PRO A 154 -10.21 24.39 5.91
N ILE A 155 -10.58 25.66 6.07
CA ILE A 155 -9.84 26.60 6.94
C ILE A 155 -10.07 26.18 8.40
N PRO A 156 -9.04 26.22 9.26
CA PRO A 156 -9.22 25.97 10.70
C PRO A 156 -10.21 26.98 11.32
N GLU A 157 -11.06 26.50 12.22
CA GLU A 157 -12.11 27.33 12.85
C GLU A 157 -11.52 28.55 13.59
N ASN A 158 -10.36 28.36 14.23
CA ASN A 158 -9.68 29.37 15.03
C ASN A 158 -8.63 30.13 14.22
N CYS A 159 -9.00 30.64 13.04
CA CYS A 159 -8.04 31.39 12.24
C CYS A 159 -7.88 32.85 12.68
N GLU A 160 -6.72 33.15 13.28
CA GLU A 160 -6.32 34.47 13.78
C GLU A 160 -5.59 35.34 12.74
N ASP A 161 -5.07 34.73 11.67
CA ASP A 161 -4.27 35.43 10.66
C ASP A 161 -5.15 36.36 9.80
N PRO A 162 -4.74 37.62 9.53
CA PRO A 162 -5.50 38.52 8.67
C PRO A 162 -5.72 37.95 7.25
N ASP A 163 -4.81 37.11 6.74
CA ASP A 163 -4.96 36.44 5.45
C ASP A 163 -6.17 35.50 5.43
N CYS A 164 -6.60 34.95 6.57
CA CYS A 164 -7.78 34.10 6.61
C CYS A 164 -9.06 34.82 6.22
N ASN A 165 -9.14 36.15 6.42
CA ASN A 165 -10.31 36.91 6.00
C ASN A 165 -10.56 36.82 4.50
N LEU A 166 -9.50 36.67 3.69
CA LEU A 166 -9.62 36.48 2.24
C LEU A 166 -10.31 35.14 1.92
N TYR A 167 -10.02 34.10 2.69
CA TYR A 167 -10.51 32.75 2.44
C TYR A 167 -11.81 32.43 3.16
N LYS A 168 -12.24 33.21 4.16
CA LYS A 168 -13.50 33.02 4.91
C LYS A 168 -14.73 32.86 4.02
N LEU A 169 -14.78 33.56 2.88
CA LEU A 169 -15.89 33.43 1.92
C LEU A 169 -15.90 32.07 1.20
N SER A 170 -14.74 31.53 0.88
CA SER A 170 -14.59 30.22 0.24
C SER A 170 -14.63 29.05 1.23
N GLY A 171 -14.28 29.30 2.48
CA GLY A 171 -14.14 28.29 3.53
C GLY A 171 -13.02 27.28 3.31
N ARG A 172 -12.19 27.43 2.27
CA ARG A 172 -11.19 26.44 1.87
C ARG A 172 -9.88 27.08 1.41
N THR A 173 -8.80 26.31 1.51
CA THR A 173 -7.44 26.70 1.09
C THR A 173 -6.76 25.55 0.37
N TYR A 174 -5.81 25.87 -0.51
CA TYR A 174 -4.99 24.86 -1.17
C TYR A 174 -4.03 24.18 -0.19
N THR A 175 -3.96 22.86 -0.28
CA THR A 175 -2.98 22.02 0.40
C THR A 175 -2.28 21.17 -0.63
N LEU A 176 -0.94 21.17 -0.60
CA LEU A 176 -0.13 20.23 -1.38
C LEU A 176 0.03 18.94 -0.57
N VAL A 177 -0.44 17.83 -1.10
CA VAL A 177 -0.26 16.50 -0.50
C VAL A 177 0.76 15.73 -1.32
N VAL A 178 1.73 15.13 -0.64
CA VAL A 178 2.73 14.26 -1.26
C VAL A 178 2.79 12.94 -0.50
N TYR A 179 2.76 11.85 -1.25
CA TYR A 179 3.02 10.51 -0.73
C TYR A 179 4.45 10.09 -1.06
N PHE A 180 5.13 9.50 -0.08
CA PHE A 180 6.47 8.96 -0.24
C PHE A 180 6.51 7.48 0.05
N LEU A 181 7.38 6.76 -0.66
CA LEU A 181 7.84 5.44 -0.25
C LEU A 181 9.12 5.65 0.56
N ASN A 182 9.13 5.18 1.80
CA ASN A 182 10.26 5.30 2.70
C ASN A 182 10.79 3.91 3.07
N ASN A 183 12.07 3.65 2.81
CA ASN A 183 12.73 2.37 3.13
C ASN A 183 13.76 2.49 4.26
N LYS A 184 13.67 3.55 5.07
CA LYS A 184 14.56 3.75 6.20
C LYS A 184 14.29 2.72 7.30
N GLU A 185 15.34 1.99 7.66
CA GLU A 185 15.34 1.10 8.83
C GLU A 185 15.24 1.93 10.12
N ASP A 186 14.37 1.50 11.05
CA ASP A 186 14.14 2.15 12.36
C ASP A 186 13.85 1.05 13.40
N ASP A 187 14.23 1.26 14.66
CA ASP A 187 14.03 0.32 15.77
C ASP A 187 12.53 0.06 16.07
N LYS A 188 11.65 0.90 15.53
CA LYS A 188 10.19 0.80 15.71
C LYS A 188 9.52 -0.18 14.75
N TRP A 189 10.16 -0.54 13.64
CA TRP A 189 9.50 -1.31 12.57
C TRP A 189 10.50 -2.12 11.71
N ASP A 190 10.14 -3.37 11.40
CA ASP A 190 11.03 -4.37 10.77
C ASP A 190 10.75 -4.64 9.27
N GLY A 191 9.78 -3.96 8.67
CA GLY A 191 9.42 -4.21 7.26
C GLY A 191 10.44 -3.65 6.26
N ARG A 192 10.09 -3.74 4.97
CA ARG A 192 10.94 -3.31 3.83
C ARG A 192 10.77 -1.85 3.45
N ALA A 193 9.55 -1.43 3.14
CA ALA A 193 9.20 -0.03 3.01
C ALA A 193 7.84 0.31 3.67
N ARG A 194 7.59 1.60 3.85
CA ARG A 194 6.31 2.15 4.30
C ARG A 194 5.90 3.31 3.40
N ILE A 195 4.59 3.54 3.26
CA ILE A 195 4.09 4.76 2.61
C ILE A 195 3.85 5.80 3.68
N THR A 196 4.50 6.95 3.53
CA THR A 196 4.26 8.12 4.38
C THR A 196 3.54 9.20 3.58
N ARG A 197 2.79 10.01 4.30
CA ARG A 197 2.01 11.11 3.76
C ARG A 197 2.49 12.40 4.37
N TRP A 198 2.68 13.40 3.53
CA TRP A 198 2.96 14.75 3.94
C TRP A 198 1.95 15.71 3.32
N ALA A 199 1.56 16.73 4.09
CA ALA A 199 0.61 17.74 3.64
C ALA A 199 1.09 19.14 4.03
N MET A 200 1.38 19.97 3.03
CA MET A 200 1.71 21.37 3.22
C MET A 200 0.44 22.20 3.21
N LYS A 201 -0.02 22.59 4.40
CA LYS A 201 -1.18 23.46 4.59
C LYS A 201 -0.74 24.92 4.64
N ARG A 202 -1.58 25.82 4.11
CA ARG A 202 -1.38 27.28 4.25
C ARG A 202 -1.38 27.71 5.71
N PHE A 203 -2.34 27.20 6.47
CA PHE A 203 -2.56 27.53 7.87
C PHE A 203 -2.31 26.29 8.73
N ASN A 204 -1.64 26.47 9.87
CA ASN A 204 -1.52 25.42 10.87
C ASN A 204 -2.83 25.26 11.67
N GLU A 205 -2.86 24.34 12.64
CA GLU A 205 -4.05 24.09 13.47
C GLU A 205 -4.52 25.31 14.28
N LYS A 206 -3.60 26.23 14.58
CA LYS A 206 -3.88 27.51 15.25
C LYS A 206 -4.26 28.62 14.27
N GLY A 207 -4.40 28.30 12.99
CA GLY A 207 -4.72 29.26 11.94
C GLY A 207 -3.62 30.27 11.62
N LYS A 208 -2.39 30.05 12.06
CA LYS A 208 -1.25 30.89 11.69
C LYS A 208 -0.73 30.47 10.32
N LYS A 209 -0.42 31.43 9.45
CA LYS A 209 0.21 31.15 8.15
C LYS A 209 1.55 30.44 8.32
N SER A 210 1.77 29.39 7.54
CA SER A 210 3.08 28.77 7.38
C SER A 210 3.98 29.70 6.58
N GLY A 211 5.15 30.06 7.11
CA GLY A 211 6.09 30.97 6.45
C GLY A 211 6.68 30.41 5.15
N GLU A 212 6.61 29.10 4.96
CA GLU A 212 7.14 28.38 3.80
C GLU A 212 6.08 28.14 2.71
N PHE A 213 4.81 28.46 2.98
CA PHE A 213 3.73 28.26 2.03
C PHE A 213 3.57 29.44 1.08
N SER A 214 3.77 29.19 -0.22
CA SER A 214 3.45 30.13 -1.30
C SER A 214 2.16 29.70 -1.98
N ASP A 215 1.14 30.56 -1.96
CA ASP A 215 -0.17 30.22 -2.53
C ASP A 215 -0.12 30.20 -4.06
N PRO A 216 -0.48 29.08 -4.71
CA PRO A 216 -0.44 28.96 -6.16
C PRO A 216 -1.46 29.86 -6.90
N LEU A 217 -2.41 30.50 -6.21
CA LEU A 217 -3.36 31.45 -6.79
C LEU A 217 -3.12 32.90 -6.38
N ASP A 218 -2.02 33.20 -5.68
CA ASP A 218 -1.68 34.59 -5.41
C ASP A 218 -1.27 35.28 -6.72
N VAL A 219 -2.16 36.15 -7.22
CA VAL A 219 -1.98 36.90 -8.47
C VAL A 219 -0.68 37.70 -8.47
N SER A 220 -0.21 38.15 -7.30
CA SER A 220 1.03 38.90 -7.19
C SER A 220 2.29 38.03 -7.35
N SER A 221 2.15 36.72 -7.13
CA SER A 221 3.25 35.75 -7.20
C SER A 221 3.49 35.20 -8.61
N GLY A 222 2.49 35.25 -9.50
CA GLY A 222 2.55 34.64 -10.83
C GLY A 222 2.71 33.11 -10.81
N LEU A 223 2.41 32.47 -9.66
CA LEU A 223 2.40 31.03 -9.52
C LEU A 223 1.14 30.42 -10.15
N THR A 224 1.25 29.14 -10.50
CA THR A 224 0.11 28.29 -10.87
C THR A 224 0.29 26.94 -10.19
N LEU A 225 -0.77 26.11 -10.13
CA LEU A 225 -0.68 24.75 -9.58
C LEU A 225 0.36 23.89 -10.30
N GLN A 226 0.55 24.11 -11.61
CA GLN A 226 1.49 23.35 -12.44
C GLN A 226 2.94 23.83 -12.28
N THR A 227 3.14 25.15 -12.21
CA THR A 227 4.49 25.74 -12.20
C THR A 227 5.07 25.85 -10.79
N TRP A 228 4.27 25.69 -9.74
CA TRP A 228 4.74 25.72 -8.35
C TRP A 228 5.93 24.76 -8.14
N PRO A 229 7.03 25.19 -7.47
CA PRO A 229 7.19 26.43 -6.71
C PRO A 229 7.76 27.62 -7.51
N ARG A 230 7.85 27.53 -8.84
CA ARG A 230 8.36 28.58 -9.73
C ARG A 230 7.24 29.29 -10.49
N THR A 231 7.51 30.49 -10.96
CA THR A 231 6.58 31.18 -11.88
C THR A 231 6.61 30.51 -13.26
N ALA A 232 5.63 30.83 -14.12
CA ALA A 232 5.63 30.35 -15.51
C ALA A 232 6.89 30.77 -16.29
N ASP A 233 7.53 31.87 -15.89
CA ASP A 233 8.80 32.37 -16.45
C ASP A 233 10.04 31.75 -15.79
N GLY A 234 9.88 30.77 -14.89
CA GLY A 234 10.98 30.05 -14.24
C GLY A 234 11.64 30.81 -13.08
N ASN A 235 11.11 31.97 -12.71
CA ASN A 235 11.65 32.78 -11.63
C ASN A 235 11.19 32.26 -10.26
N THR A 236 12.00 32.50 -9.22
CA THR A 236 11.51 32.38 -7.83
C THR A 236 10.54 33.53 -7.56
N PRO A 237 9.35 33.27 -6.99
CA PRO A 237 8.46 34.34 -6.57
C PRO A 237 9.14 35.28 -5.57
N PRO A 238 8.88 36.60 -5.63
CA PRO A 238 9.47 37.55 -4.69
C PRO A 238 9.15 37.19 -3.24
N GLY A 239 10.19 37.06 -2.40
CA GLY A 239 10.03 36.72 -0.99
C GLY A 239 9.70 35.25 -0.69
N ALA A 240 9.62 34.38 -1.71
CA ALA A 240 9.48 32.95 -1.48
C ALA A 240 10.78 32.37 -0.91
N GLN A 241 10.67 31.73 0.25
CA GLN A 241 11.71 30.84 0.74
C GLN A 241 11.57 29.49 0.03
N ARG A 242 12.67 28.74 -0.07
CA ARG A 242 12.57 27.35 -0.54
C ARG A 242 11.68 26.60 0.46
N PRO A 243 10.56 26.02 0.01
CA PRO A 243 9.71 25.24 0.90
C PRO A 243 10.52 24.10 1.50
N ARG A 244 10.34 23.84 2.78
CA ARG A 244 10.94 22.69 3.46
C ARG A 244 9.83 21.82 4.03
N PHE A 245 10.20 20.58 4.35
CA PHE A 245 9.31 19.71 5.11
C PHE A 245 9.31 20.20 6.56
N GLY A 246 8.24 20.90 6.94
CA GLY A 246 8.12 21.52 8.26
C GLY A 246 7.98 20.54 9.44
N ASP A 247 7.63 19.28 9.18
CA ASP A 247 7.55 18.23 10.20
C ASP A 247 8.56 17.12 9.88
N PRO A 248 9.53 16.81 10.77
CA PRO A 248 10.47 15.72 10.56
C PRO A 248 9.82 14.33 10.60
N ASN A 249 8.56 14.21 11.05
CA ASN A 249 7.86 12.93 11.17
C ASN A 249 6.61 12.92 10.28
N PRO A 250 6.71 12.48 9.02
CA PRO A 250 5.55 12.38 8.15
C PRO A 250 4.56 11.33 8.68
N ASP A 251 3.26 11.54 8.43
CA ASP A 251 2.21 10.62 8.85
C ASP A 251 2.39 9.27 8.14
N VAL A 252 2.56 8.19 8.89
CA VAL A 252 2.66 6.84 8.30
C VAL A 252 1.26 6.38 7.90
N LEU A 253 1.04 6.17 6.60
CA LEU A 253 -0.23 5.64 6.10
C LEU A 253 -0.28 4.12 6.22
N VAL A 254 0.76 3.45 5.75
CA VAL A 254 0.80 1.98 5.78
C VAL A 254 2.22 1.46 5.78
N ASP A 255 2.41 0.41 6.59
CA ASP A 255 3.64 -0.34 6.71
C ASP A 255 3.65 -1.58 5.80
N PHE A 256 4.80 -2.24 5.68
CA PHE A 256 4.93 -3.53 4.97
C PHE A 256 4.63 -3.40 3.46
N VAL A 257 5.17 -2.36 2.86
CA VAL A 257 5.16 -2.10 1.41
C VAL A 257 6.35 -2.80 0.78
N ASP A 258 6.15 -3.34 -0.42
CA ASP A 258 7.24 -3.97 -1.17
C ASP A 258 8.26 -2.91 -1.62
N ASP A 259 9.54 -3.25 -1.64
CA ASP A 259 10.63 -2.42 -2.17
C ASP A 259 11.51 -3.19 -3.15
N THR A 260 11.09 -4.40 -3.54
CA THR A 260 11.88 -5.26 -4.41
C THR A 260 11.97 -4.68 -5.82
N GLN A 261 13.15 -4.79 -6.42
CA GLN A 261 13.39 -4.37 -7.79
C GLN A 261 12.62 -5.25 -8.77
N ASP A 262 11.98 -4.61 -9.74
CA ASP A 262 11.28 -5.31 -10.81
C ASP A 262 12.15 -5.49 -12.03
N VAL A 263 12.82 -6.64 -12.07
CA VAL A 263 13.71 -7.02 -13.18
C VAL A 263 12.98 -7.16 -14.53
N ASN A 264 11.64 -7.20 -14.54
CA ASN A 264 10.79 -7.36 -15.73
C ASN A 264 9.70 -6.27 -15.83
N LEU A 265 10.12 -5.02 -16.06
CA LEU A 265 9.21 -3.85 -16.18
C LEU A 265 8.25 -3.90 -17.38
N GLY A 266 8.44 -4.82 -18.34
CA GLY A 266 7.96 -4.64 -19.71
C GLY A 266 6.59 -5.22 -20.09
N THR A 267 5.78 -5.82 -19.21
CA THR A 267 4.49 -6.40 -19.66
C THR A 267 3.30 -6.26 -18.69
N GLU A 268 3.50 -6.21 -17.36
CA GLU A 268 2.39 -6.14 -16.40
C GLU A 268 2.08 -4.70 -15.90
N ARG A 269 2.93 -3.75 -16.28
CA ARG A 269 3.04 -2.41 -15.67
C ARG A 269 3.08 -1.27 -16.69
N GLU A 270 2.54 -1.50 -17.86
CA GLU A 270 2.36 -0.43 -18.83
C GLU A 270 1.12 0.38 -18.45
N CYS A 271 1.34 1.65 -18.12
CA CYS A 271 0.26 2.62 -18.10
C CYS A 271 -0.41 2.63 -19.48
N PRO A 272 -1.74 2.83 -19.58
CA PRO A 272 -2.39 2.93 -20.88
C PRO A 272 -1.77 4.06 -21.71
N ALA A 273 -1.94 4.01 -23.04
CA ALA A 273 -1.51 5.11 -23.89
C ALA A 273 -2.06 6.45 -23.38
N GLN A 274 -1.25 7.52 -23.47
CA GLN A 274 -1.54 8.88 -22.96
C GLN A 274 -1.41 9.07 -21.44
N TYR A 275 -1.08 8.02 -20.69
CA TYR A 275 -0.75 8.16 -19.27
C TYR A 275 0.76 8.23 -19.08
N GLU A 276 1.18 9.03 -18.12
CA GLU A 276 2.54 9.09 -17.64
C GLU A 276 2.67 8.37 -16.31
N VAL A 277 3.69 7.52 -16.19
CA VAL A 277 3.97 6.79 -14.95
C VAL A 277 4.66 7.71 -13.93
N THR A 278 4.20 7.64 -12.69
CA THR A 278 4.85 8.24 -11.52
C THR A 278 5.10 7.14 -10.48
N PRO A 279 6.26 7.06 -9.82
CA PRO A 279 7.47 7.87 -10.04
C PRO A 279 8.09 7.65 -11.44
N SER A 280 8.79 8.68 -11.96
CA SER A 280 9.51 8.60 -13.24
C SER A 280 10.74 7.70 -13.13
N LEU A 281 11.28 7.23 -14.27
CA LEU A 281 12.51 6.42 -14.25
C LEU A 281 13.71 7.17 -13.65
N GLU A 282 13.80 8.49 -13.84
CA GLU A 282 14.87 9.31 -13.28
C GLU A 282 14.78 9.40 -11.76
N SER A 283 13.56 9.54 -11.21
CA SER A 283 13.37 9.56 -9.75
C SER A 283 13.69 8.22 -9.07
N LEU A 284 13.74 7.13 -9.82
CA LEU A 284 14.08 5.80 -9.29
C LEU A 284 15.59 5.55 -9.24
N LYS A 285 16.45 6.42 -9.78
CA LYS A 285 17.90 6.17 -9.76
C LYS A 285 18.43 6.18 -8.32
N GLY A 286 19.32 5.24 -7.98
CA GLY A 286 19.90 5.10 -6.65
C GLY A 286 19.28 3.94 -5.87
N ASP A 287 18.93 4.16 -4.60
CA ASP A 287 18.44 3.12 -3.68
C ASP A 287 17.09 2.50 -4.08
N PHE A 288 16.36 3.17 -4.98
CA PHE A 288 15.06 2.73 -5.48
C PHE A 288 15.11 2.22 -6.93
N GLU A 289 16.30 1.87 -7.45
CA GLU A 289 16.44 1.48 -8.85
C GLU A 289 15.55 0.26 -9.17
N GLY A 290 14.63 0.43 -10.12
CA GLY A 290 13.70 -0.63 -10.52
C GLY A 290 12.56 -0.89 -9.53
N VAL A 291 12.46 -0.15 -8.42
CA VAL A 291 11.38 -0.33 -7.44
C VAL A 291 10.08 0.27 -7.97
N ARG A 292 9.08 -0.58 -8.20
CA ARG A 292 7.75 -0.16 -8.70
C ARG A 292 6.62 -0.92 -7.98
N SER A 293 6.81 -1.17 -6.70
CA SER A 293 5.78 -1.70 -5.80
C SER A 293 4.57 -0.77 -5.73
N VAL A 294 4.82 0.54 -5.74
CA VAL A 294 3.82 1.60 -5.79
C VAL A 294 4.06 2.45 -7.01
N TYR A 295 3.03 2.62 -7.83
CA TYR A 295 3.07 3.53 -8.96
C TYR A 295 1.69 4.07 -9.25
N ALA A 296 1.64 5.23 -9.89
CA ALA A 296 0.41 5.74 -10.48
C ALA A 296 0.61 6.07 -11.95
N CYS A 297 -0.45 5.96 -12.73
CA CYS A 297 -0.54 6.41 -14.09
C CYS A 297 -1.41 7.66 -14.11
N VAL A 298 -0.82 8.82 -14.41
CA VAL A 298 -1.52 10.10 -14.47
C VAL A 298 -1.78 10.42 -15.92
N LEU A 299 -3.03 10.71 -16.27
CA LEU A 299 -3.38 11.12 -17.64
C LEU A 299 -2.67 12.45 -17.97
N ASP A 300 -1.82 12.44 -18.99
CA ASP A 300 -1.17 13.63 -19.50
C ASP A 300 -2.03 14.24 -20.61
N GLU A 301 -2.83 15.24 -20.26
CA GLU A 301 -3.73 15.90 -21.21
C GLU A 301 -2.98 16.70 -22.28
N THR A 302 -1.71 17.04 -22.08
CA THR A 302 -0.92 17.82 -23.05
C THR A 302 -0.56 17.01 -24.31
N LYS A 303 -0.45 15.68 -24.16
CA LYS A 303 -0.22 14.74 -25.26
C LYS A 303 -1.51 14.31 -25.96
N SER A 304 -2.67 14.53 -25.34
CA SER A 304 -3.95 14.37 -26.01
C SER A 304 -4.10 15.50 -27.01
N THR A 305 -4.27 15.19 -28.29
CA THR A 305 -4.28 16.12 -29.43
C THR A 305 -5.44 17.12 -29.33
N ARG A 306 -5.41 18.05 -28.38
CA ARG A 306 -6.40 19.10 -28.21
C ARG A 306 -5.97 20.29 -29.07
N THR A 307 -6.91 20.78 -29.86
CA THR A 307 -6.67 21.96 -30.70
C THR A 307 -6.42 23.17 -29.81
N VAL A 308 -5.53 24.09 -30.21
CA VAL A 308 -5.19 25.31 -29.45
C VAL A 308 -6.43 26.15 -29.06
N GLN A 309 -7.51 26.04 -29.85
CA GLN A 309 -8.79 26.69 -29.60
C GLN A 309 -9.58 26.09 -28.40
N GLN A 310 -9.31 24.83 -28.04
CA GLN A 310 -9.88 24.16 -26.85
C GLN A 310 -9.08 24.46 -25.57
N LEU A 311 -7.81 24.87 -25.71
CA LEU A 311 -6.97 25.31 -24.58
C LEU A 311 -7.26 26.75 -24.16
N GLN A 312 -7.72 27.62 -25.09
CA GLN A 312 -7.99 29.03 -24.83
C GLN A 312 -9.38 29.30 -24.22
N LYS A 313 -10.33 28.38 -24.34
CA LYS A 313 -11.50 28.37 -23.45
C LYS A 313 -11.04 27.71 -22.16
N ASN A 314 -11.04 28.46 -21.06
CA ASN A 314 -10.79 27.99 -19.69
C ASN A 314 -11.83 26.92 -19.19
N GLU A 315 -12.43 26.16 -20.12
CA GLU A 315 -13.20 24.95 -19.88
C GLU A 315 -12.30 23.70 -19.75
N ALA A 316 -10.97 23.88 -19.75
CA ALA A 316 -9.97 22.84 -19.45
C ALA A 316 -9.99 22.40 -17.96
N ASN A 317 -11.16 22.36 -17.33
CA ASN A 317 -11.41 21.80 -16.01
C ASN A 317 -11.31 20.25 -16.11
N GLN A 318 -10.11 19.71 -15.93
CA GLN A 318 -9.47 19.36 -14.65
C GLN A 318 -9.96 18.06 -14.01
N ASN A 319 -10.54 17.15 -14.79
CA ASN A 319 -10.74 15.77 -14.33
C ASN A 319 -9.59 14.89 -14.80
N GLN A 320 -8.45 14.98 -14.12
CA GLN A 320 -7.36 14.04 -14.35
C GLN A 320 -7.77 12.64 -13.87
N LYS A 321 -7.57 11.66 -14.75
CA LYS A 321 -7.74 10.25 -14.39
C LYS A 321 -6.41 9.71 -13.89
N VAL A 322 -6.44 9.09 -12.72
CA VAL A 322 -5.28 8.48 -12.07
C VAL A 322 -5.57 7.00 -11.85
N ILE A 323 -4.66 6.14 -12.30
CA ILE A 323 -4.69 4.71 -11.96
C ILE A 323 -3.60 4.49 -10.93
N LEU A 324 -3.97 4.12 -9.71
CA LEU A 324 -3.04 3.85 -8.62
C LEU A 324 -2.86 2.33 -8.49
N ALA A 325 -1.62 1.90 -8.29
CA ALA A 325 -1.28 0.52 -7.98
C ALA A 325 -0.39 0.48 -6.74
N VAL A 326 -0.77 -0.31 -5.74
CA VAL A 326 -0.04 -0.48 -4.48
C VAL A 326 0.21 -1.97 -4.24
N ARG A 327 1.41 -2.32 -3.80
CA ARG A 327 1.83 -3.69 -3.51
C ARG A 327 2.48 -3.80 -2.14
N GLY A 328 1.96 -4.72 -1.34
CA GLY A 328 2.52 -5.03 -0.02
C GLY A 328 3.51 -6.18 -0.05
N ASN A 329 4.32 -6.25 1.00
CA ASN A 329 5.20 -7.35 1.34
C ASN A 329 5.11 -7.62 2.86
N PRO A 330 4.59 -8.77 3.31
CA PRO A 330 4.35 -9.07 4.73
C PRO A 330 5.64 -9.39 5.50
N GLU A 331 6.81 -9.27 4.88
CA GLU A 331 8.11 -9.46 5.52
C GLU A 331 8.30 -8.52 6.72
N GLY A 332 8.75 -9.06 7.86
CA GLY A 332 8.88 -8.31 9.12
C GLY A 332 7.63 -8.38 10.01
N ARG A 333 6.50 -8.93 9.53
CA ARG A 333 5.35 -9.21 10.40
C ARG A 333 5.60 -10.39 11.32
N TYR A 334 4.91 -10.40 12.46
CA TYR A 334 4.98 -11.51 13.41
C TYR A 334 4.67 -12.86 12.74
N GLY A 335 5.64 -13.77 12.76
CA GLY A 335 5.53 -15.09 12.12
C GLY A 335 6.13 -15.18 10.72
N LEU A 336 6.64 -14.09 10.16
CA LEU A 336 7.42 -14.03 8.92
C LEU A 336 8.76 -13.32 9.19
N ASP A 337 9.80 -14.11 9.45
CA ASP A 337 11.18 -13.62 9.51
C ASP A 337 11.64 -13.20 8.10
N ARG A 338 12.45 -12.13 8.00
CA ARG A 338 13.14 -11.70 6.76
C ARG A 338 13.81 -12.87 6.04
N ARG A 339 14.40 -13.80 6.79
CA ARG A 339 15.03 -15.02 6.20
C ARG A 339 14.06 -15.95 5.49
N SER A 340 12.77 -15.91 5.83
CA SER A 340 11.74 -16.72 5.17
C SER A 340 11.30 -16.14 3.82
N CYS A 341 11.59 -14.86 3.57
CA CYS A 341 11.16 -14.11 2.39
C CYS A 341 12.34 -13.70 1.49
N SER A 342 13.53 -13.51 2.06
CA SER A 342 14.73 -13.08 1.36
C SER A 342 15.48 -14.27 0.75
N GLN A 343 15.34 -14.44 -0.56
CA GLN A 343 16.42 -15.00 -1.40
C GLN A 343 16.98 -13.91 -2.31
N ASP A 344 17.39 -12.78 -1.72
CA ASP A 344 18.05 -11.71 -2.47
C ASP A 344 19.53 -11.63 -2.06
N ASN A 345 20.34 -12.54 -2.62
CA ASN A 345 21.61 -12.11 -3.18
C ASN A 345 22.16 -13.14 -4.18
N PRO A 346 22.11 -12.90 -5.51
CA PRO A 346 22.88 -13.68 -6.48
C PRO A 346 24.39 -13.39 -6.43
N ALA A 347 24.85 -12.41 -5.63
CA ALA A 347 26.24 -11.97 -5.60
C ALA A 347 27.15 -12.77 -4.64
N THR A 348 26.60 -13.50 -3.67
CA THR A 348 27.40 -14.40 -2.81
C THR A 348 27.29 -15.82 -3.33
N GLY A 349 28.35 -16.28 -4.01
CA GLY A 349 28.48 -17.59 -4.65
C GLY A 349 28.50 -18.80 -3.70
N GLU A 350 27.76 -18.78 -2.59
CA GLU A 350 27.52 -19.98 -1.80
C GLU A 350 26.44 -20.82 -2.47
N LYS A 351 26.91 -21.71 -3.35
CA LYS A 351 26.13 -22.80 -3.93
C LYS A 351 25.73 -23.78 -2.82
N ASN A 352 24.63 -23.51 -2.13
CA ASN A 352 23.93 -24.56 -1.40
C ASN A 352 23.28 -25.50 -2.44
N LEU A 353 23.80 -26.73 -2.51
CA LEU A 353 23.50 -27.80 -3.48
C LEU A 353 22.14 -28.48 -3.24
N SER A 354 21.18 -27.72 -2.73
CA SER A 354 19.82 -28.19 -2.49
C SER A 354 18.89 -27.12 -3.01
N THR A 355 18.03 -27.49 -3.96
CA THR A 355 16.89 -26.72 -4.50
C THR A 355 17.15 -25.87 -5.75
N GLU A 356 17.44 -26.53 -6.88
CA GLU A 356 17.34 -25.92 -8.23
C GLU A 356 15.91 -25.96 -8.80
N LEU A 357 14.95 -26.58 -8.10
CA LEU A 357 13.55 -26.69 -8.55
C LEU A 357 12.56 -25.80 -7.77
N GLY A 358 13.05 -24.83 -6.99
CA GLY A 358 12.21 -24.05 -6.07
C GLY A 358 12.64 -22.62 -5.75
N LYS A 359 13.62 -22.06 -6.48
CA LYS A 359 14.06 -20.67 -6.26
C LYS A 359 13.05 -19.66 -6.80
N ASP A 360 12.47 -19.92 -7.97
CA ASP A 360 11.46 -19.05 -8.57
C ASP A 360 10.14 -19.03 -7.80
N THR A 361 9.85 -20.06 -7.00
CA THR A 361 8.63 -20.13 -6.18
C THR A 361 8.76 -19.42 -4.83
N GLN A 362 9.97 -19.21 -4.29
CA GLN A 362 10.16 -18.62 -2.96
C GLN A 362 10.15 -17.09 -2.93
N GLN A 363 10.73 -16.40 -3.92
CA GLN A 363 10.58 -14.94 -4.06
C GLN A 363 9.11 -14.54 -4.28
N THR A 364 8.31 -15.37 -4.96
CA THR A 364 6.87 -15.15 -5.11
C THR A 364 6.07 -15.26 -3.82
N THR A 365 6.59 -15.86 -2.75
CA THR A 365 5.76 -16.14 -1.56
C THR A 365 5.53 -14.92 -0.67
N CYS A 366 6.44 -13.94 -0.63
CA CYS A 366 6.23 -12.72 0.16
C CYS A 366 5.83 -11.52 -0.71
N ARG A 367 5.81 -11.70 -2.02
CA ARG A 367 5.34 -10.69 -2.94
C ARG A 367 3.83 -10.81 -3.14
N LEU A 368 3.07 -9.84 -2.65
CA LEU A 368 1.61 -9.85 -2.81
C LEU A 368 1.21 -9.35 -4.20
N ALA A 369 0.00 -9.71 -4.62
CA ALA A 369 -0.60 -9.12 -5.80
C ALA A 369 -0.82 -7.61 -5.58
N SER A 370 -0.56 -6.81 -6.61
CA SER A 370 -0.83 -5.37 -6.54
C SER A 370 -2.33 -5.10 -6.55
N ILE A 371 -2.79 -4.22 -5.67
CA ILE A 371 -4.15 -3.68 -5.69
C ILE A 371 -4.15 -2.49 -6.63
N LYS A 372 -4.98 -2.55 -7.68
CA LYS A 372 -5.13 -1.48 -8.68
C LYS A 372 -6.46 -0.78 -8.46
N THR A 373 -6.44 0.54 -8.33
CA THR A 373 -7.63 1.38 -8.23
C THR A 373 -7.63 2.43 -9.34
N GLU A 374 -8.79 2.67 -9.92
CA GLU A 374 -8.99 3.74 -10.89
C GLU A 374 -9.73 4.89 -10.21
N VAL A 375 -9.18 6.09 -10.35
CA VAL A 375 -9.71 7.31 -9.76
C VAL A 375 -9.93 8.33 -10.85
N LEU A 376 -11.17 8.79 -10.96
CA LEU A 376 -11.50 10.00 -11.69
C LEU A 376 -11.55 11.13 -10.68
N ASN A 377 -10.61 12.07 -10.80
CA ASN A 377 -10.70 13.31 -10.07
C ASN A 377 -11.96 14.06 -10.53
N ARG A 378 -12.80 14.47 -9.58
CA ARG A 378 -13.96 15.33 -9.86
C ARG A 378 -13.60 16.71 -9.35
N GLY A 379 -12.63 17.35 -10.03
CA GLY A 379 -12.20 18.71 -9.69
C GLY A 379 -13.45 19.56 -9.50
N THR A 380 -13.61 20.15 -8.31
CA THR A 380 -14.83 20.88 -7.99
C THR A 380 -14.97 22.03 -8.96
N VAL A 381 -15.86 21.86 -9.94
CA VAL A 381 -16.20 22.85 -10.96
C VAL A 381 -16.42 24.18 -10.28
N ASN A 382 -15.61 25.17 -10.67
CA ASN A 382 -15.71 26.58 -10.34
C ASN A 382 -17.12 27.00 -9.89
N LYS A 383 -17.33 27.09 -8.58
CA LYS A 383 -18.16 28.17 -8.05
C LYS A 383 -17.21 29.32 -7.76
N GLN A 384 -16.84 30.06 -8.81
CA GLN A 384 -16.41 31.44 -8.57
C GLN A 384 -17.55 32.09 -7.79
N PRO A 385 -17.30 32.67 -6.60
CA PRO A 385 -18.29 33.53 -5.98
C PRO A 385 -18.61 34.62 -7.00
N MET A 386 -19.90 34.82 -7.29
CA MET A 386 -20.34 35.91 -8.16
C MET A 386 -19.64 37.19 -7.69
N ASP A 387 -18.90 37.81 -8.60
CA ASP A 387 -18.40 39.15 -8.43
C ASP A 387 -19.64 40.05 -8.28
N LEU A 388 -19.98 40.37 -7.03
CA LEU A 388 -20.98 41.38 -6.73
C LEU A 388 -20.32 42.72 -7.03
N GLY A 389 -20.37 43.08 -8.31
CA GLY A 389 -19.94 44.36 -8.82
C GLY A 389 -20.49 45.49 -7.96
N LYS A 390 -19.59 46.42 -7.62
CA LYS A 390 -19.86 47.66 -6.90
C LYS A 390 -20.88 48.53 -7.61
#